data_AF-A0A166IPP6-F1
#
_entry.id   AF-A0A166IPP6-F1
#
_cell.length_a   1.000
_cell.length_b   1.000
_cell.length_c   1.000
_cell.angle_alpha   90.00
_cell.angle_beta   90.00
_cell.angle_gamma   90.00
#
_symmetry.space_group_name_H-M   'P 1'
#
loop_
_entity.id
_entity.type
_entity.pdbx_description
1 polymer ?
#
loop_
_entity_poly.entity_id
_entity_poly.type
_entity_poly.pdbx_seq_one_letter_code
_entity_poly.pdbx_strand_id
1 'polypeptide(L)'
;ESILAHNIIDVRHRPGIENPVADGLSRMWQGKKRTATDGSTWSVLADWEAIKGIRNNILSVSPAQEEPTQPTANVQLEERFRGDVFFEPMVRHLLGSNTGSTVSERRCAMHRAQGFIVDQGKLWKVASRPTERVSRRECIPRAEGFQFALDTHRQIGHFRSVDSLKLHIHETTFWPGM
;
A
#
# COMPACT_ATOMS: atom_id res chain seq x y z
N GLU A 1 15.41 -18.48 -0.34
CA GLU A 1 15.78 -19.48 -1.36
C GLU A 1 17.10 -19.05 -1.98
N SER A 2 18.07 -19.97 -2.12
CA SER A 2 19.41 -19.65 -2.64
C SER A 2 19.41 -19.72 -4.17
N ILE A 3 19.87 -18.67 -4.85
CA ILE A 3 20.03 -18.66 -6.30
C ILE A 3 21.28 -19.48 -6.63
N LEU A 4 21.09 -20.73 -7.03
CA LEU A 4 22.18 -21.58 -7.51
C LEU A 4 22.55 -21.17 -8.93
N ALA A 5 23.76 -20.64 -9.11
CA ALA A 5 24.32 -20.40 -10.43
C ALA A 5 24.58 -21.73 -11.13
N HIS A 6 23.93 -21.96 -12.27
CA HIS A 6 24.11 -23.18 -13.06
C HIS A 6 25.09 -22.90 -14.20
N ASN A 7 26.16 -23.69 -14.26
CA ASN A 7 27.02 -23.70 -15.43
C ASN A 7 26.34 -24.55 -16.53
N ILE A 8 25.75 -23.90 -17.52
CA ILE A 8 25.14 -24.59 -18.66
C ILE A 8 26.25 -25.11 -19.57
N ILE A 9 26.46 -26.41 -19.50
CA ILE A 9 27.53 -27.10 -20.21
C ILE A 9 27.11 -27.60 -21.59
N ASP A 10 25.85 -27.99 -21.75
CA ASP A 10 25.30 -28.59 -22.96
C ASP A 10 23.79 -28.35 -23.02
N VAL A 11 23.23 -28.14 -24.21
CA VAL A 11 21.79 -27.94 -24.43
C VAL A 11 21.27 -29.07 -25.29
N ARG A 12 20.34 -29.84 -24.71
CA ARG A 12 19.75 -31.01 -25.37
C ARG A 12 18.37 -30.71 -25.90
N HIS A 13 18.16 -31.02 -27.17
CA HIS A 13 16.81 -31.13 -27.72
C HIS A 13 16.06 -32.26 -26.99
N ARG A 14 14.81 -32.02 -26.58
CA ARG A 14 13.97 -33.01 -25.92
C ARG A 14 13.18 -33.75 -27.00
N PRO A 15 13.41 -35.06 -27.21
CA PRO A 15 12.81 -35.78 -28.32
C PRO A 15 11.30 -35.94 -28.08
N GLY A 16 10.49 -35.31 -28.93
CA GLY A 16 9.02 -35.45 -28.92
C GLY A 16 8.48 -36.17 -30.16
N ILE A 17 9.08 -35.93 -31.32
CA ILE A 17 8.80 -36.54 -32.63
C ILE A 17 10.16 -36.68 -33.32
N GLU A 18 10.48 -37.84 -33.92
CA GLU A 18 11.80 -38.15 -34.48
C GLU A 18 12.29 -37.07 -35.46
N ASN A 19 13.12 -36.14 -34.97
CA ASN A 19 13.81 -35.14 -35.76
C ASN A 19 15.32 -35.43 -35.71
N PRO A 20 15.82 -36.36 -36.55
CA PRO A 20 17.21 -36.79 -36.50
C PRO A 20 18.20 -35.65 -36.79
N VAL A 21 17.76 -34.60 -37.49
CA VAL A 21 18.60 -33.42 -37.78
C VAL A 21 18.81 -32.58 -36.52
N ALA A 22 17.72 -32.28 -35.79
CA ALA A 22 17.80 -31.53 -34.54
C ALA A 22 18.59 -32.30 -33.46
N ASP A 23 18.39 -33.62 -33.40
CA ASP A 23 19.13 -34.49 -32.47
C ASP A 23 20.63 -34.59 -32.83
N GLY A 24 20.97 -34.63 -34.11
CA GLY A 24 22.35 -34.62 -34.58
C GLY A 24 23.08 -33.31 -34.25
N LEU A 25 22.43 -32.17 -34.50
CA LEU A 25 22.99 -30.85 -34.18
C LEU A 25 23.17 -30.64 -32.67
N SER A 26 22.19 -31.09 -31.87
CA SER A 26 22.25 -30.99 -30.41
C SER A 26 23.38 -31.84 -29.79
N ARG A 27 23.76 -32.95 -30.43
CA ARG A 27 24.83 -33.84 -29.94
C ARG A 27 26.22 -33.53 -30.53
N MET A 28 26.33 -32.62 -31.48
CA MET A 28 27.56 -32.32 -32.24
C MET A 28 28.76 -31.91 -31.36
N TRP A 29 28.49 -31.44 -30.14
CA TRP A 29 29.50 -30.98 -29.18
C TRP A 29 29.75 -31.96 -28.03
N GLN A 30 29.04 -33.10 -27.98
CA GLN A 30 29.25 -34.11 -26.94
C GLN A 30 30.58 -34.84 -27.12
N GLY A 31 31.36 -34.92 -26.04
CA GLY A 31 32.64 -35.65 -26.02
C GLY A 31 33.83 -34.94 -26.67
N LYS A 32 33.66 -33.73 -27.23
CA LYS A 32 34.77 -32.91 -27.71
C LYS A 32 35.54 -32.29 -26.53
N LYS A 33 36.87 -32.23 -26.64
CA LYS A 33 37.70 -31.49 -25.68
C LYS A 33 37.36 -30.01 -25.75
N ARG A 34 37.06 -29.42 -24.60
CA ARG A 34 36.74 -28.00 -24.50
C ARG A 34 37.99 -27.16 -24.73
N THR A 35 37.79 -26.02 -25.39
CA THR A 35 38.85 -25.06 -25.73
C THR A 35 38.47 -23.69 -25.21
N ALA A 36 39.43 -22.83 -24.87
CA ALA A 36 39.13 -21.50 -24.32
C ALA A 36 38.28 -20.60 -25.25
N THR A 37 38.17 -20.98 -26.53
CA THR A 37 37.43 -20.26 -27.58
C THR A 37 36.01 -20.79 -27.83
N ASP A 38 35.59 -21.89 -27.20
CA ASP A 38 34.27 -22.50 -27.45
C ASP A 38 33.14 -21.92 -26.58
N GLY A 39 33.43 -20.92 -25.76
CA GLY A 39 32.46 -20.28 -24.86
C GLY A 39 32.14 -21.06 -23.60
N SER A 40 32.74 -22.25 -23.38
CA SER A 40 32.58 -23.02 -22.13
C SER A 40 33.30 -22.42 -20.92
N THR A 41 34.14 -21.41 -21.15
CA THR A 41 34.92 -20.69 -20.14
C THR A 41 34.11 -19.67 -19.34
N TRP A 42 32.94 -19.24 -19.82
CA TRP A 42 32.12 -18.25 -19.13
C TRP A 42 30.72 -18.80 -18.86
N SER A 43 30.26 -18.70 -17.62
CA SER A 43 28.88 -19.03 -17.25
C SER A 43 27.96 -17.86 -17.62
N VAL A 44 26.84 -18.15 -18.29
CA VAL A 44 25.73 -17.20 -18.37
C VAL A 44 25.16 -17.08 -16.96
N LEU A 45 25.48 -16.01 -16.24
CA LEU A 45 24.71 -15.65 -15.05
C LEU A 45 23.27 -15.40 -15.52
N ALA A 46 22.31 -16.11 -14.94
CA ALA A 46 20.89 -16.02 -15.31
C ALA A 46 20.29 -14.65 -14.95
N ASP A 47 21.04 -13.81 -14.24
CA ASP A 47 20.51 -12.65 -13.57
C ASP A 47 20.53 -11.44 -14.51
N TRP A 48 19.37 -11.12 -15.07
CA TRP A 48 19.09 -9.85 -15.74
C TRP A 48 19.49 -8.62 -14.90
N GLU A 49 19.58 -8.80 -13.58
CA GLU A 49 20.06 -7.84 -12.59
C GLU A 49 21.56 -7.53 -12.71
N ALA A 50 22.39 -8.48 -13.15
CA ALA A 50 23.83 -8.25 -13.34
C ALA A 50 24.12 -7.28 -14.51
N ILE A 51 23.25 -7.26 -15.53
CA ILE A 51 23.41 -6.42 -16.72
C ILE A 51 22.77 -5.04 -16.52
N LYS A 52 21.61 -4.97 -15.88
CA LYS A 52 20.81 -3.74 -15.77
C LYS A 52 20.79 -3.11 -14.38
N GLY A 53 21.39 -3.77 -13.39
CA GLY A 53 21.16 -3.49 -11.98
C GLY A 53 19.75 -3.92 -11.53
N ILE A 54 19.54 -3.96 -10.22
CA ILE A 54 18.22 -4.16 -9.62
C ILE A 54 17.37 -2.91 -9.93
N ARG A 55 16.59 -2.94 -11.01
CA ARG A 55 15.72 -1.81 -11.40
C ARG A 55 14.55 -1.61 -10.45
N ASN A 56 14.00 -2.70 -9.92
CA ASN A 56 12.85 -2.69 -9.01
C ASN A 56 13.28 -3.26 -7.66
N ASN A 57 13.91 -2.42 -6.83
CA ASN A 57 14.29 -2.82 -5.49
C ASN A 57 13.07 -2.76 -4.55
N ILE A 58 12.23 -3.81 -4.58
CA ILE A 58 11.01 -3.93 -3.75
C ILE A 58 11.36 -4.07 -2.25
N LEU A 59 12.61 -4.45 -1.94
CA LEU A 59 13.12 -4.65 -0.59
C LEU A 59 14.10 -3.56 -0.16
N SER A 60 14.10 -2.40 -0.85
CA SER A 60 14.89 -1.24 -0.43
C SER A 60 14.36 -0.74 0.90
N VAL A 61 14.92 -1.22 2.00
CA VAL A 61 14.79 -0.58 3.29
C VAL A 61 15.72 0.62 3.25
N SER A 62 15.27 1.70 2.62
CA SER A 62 15.89 3.01 2.87
C SER A 62 15.75 3.24 4.37
N PRO A 63 16.84 3.45 5.14
CA PRO A 63 16.68 3.96 6.49
C PRO A 63 15.85 5.22 6.32
N ALA A 64 14.67 5.27 6.94
CA ALA A 64 13.70 6.31 6.72
C ALA A 64 14.43 7.67 6.73
N GLN A 65 14.75 8.19 5.54
CA GLN A 65 15.05 9.59 5.42
C GLN A 65 13.72 10.19 5.82
N GLU A 66 13.73 10.86 6.94
CA GLU A 66 12.69 11.75 7.39
C GLU A 66 12.36 12.65 6.20
N GLU A 67 11.39 12.23 5.39
CA GLU A 67 10.65 13.08 4.48
C GLU A 67 10.23 14.28 5.34
N PRO A 68 10.74 15.51 5.10
CA PRO A 68 10.55 16.65 6.00
C PRO A 68 9.09 17.08 6.16
N THR A 69 8.14 16.38 5.54
CA THR A 69 6.75 16.79 5.37
C THR A 69 5.75 15.93 6.16
N GLN A 70 6.11 14.72 6.61
CA GLN A 70 5.15 13.79 7.23
C GLN A 70 5.06 13.78 8.77
N PRO A 71 6.14 13.98 9.57
CA PRO A 71 5.99 13.87 11.02
C PRO A 71 5.09 14.98 11.59
N THR A 72 5.13 16.18 11.01
CA THR A 72 4.28 17.31 11.43
C THR A 72 2.81 17.06 11.13
N ALA A 73 2.47 16.52 9.95
CA ALA A 73 1.09 16.21 9.57
C ALA A 73 0.47 15.15 10.48
N ASN A 74 1.26 14.14 10.87
CA ASN A 74 0.80 13.09 11.79
C ASN A 74 0.56 13.63 13.21
N VAL A 75 1.46 14.47 13.73
CA VAL A 75 1.30 15.12 15.03
C VAL A 75 0.08 16.06 15.04
N GLN A 76 -0.12 16.84 13.98
CA GLN A 76 -1.28 17.71 13.82
C GLN A 76 -2.60 16.93 13.78
N LEU A 77 -2.61 15.77 13.12
CA LEU A 77 -3.78 14.89 13.10
C LEU A 77 -4.09 14.32 14.49
N GLU A 78 -3.09 13.85 15.24
CA GLU A 78 -3.29 13.38 16.62
C GLU A 78 -3.82 14.49 17.54
N GLU A 79 -3.28 15.70 17.43
CA GLU A 79 -3.73 16.87 18.20
C GLU A 79 -5.17 17.25 17.86
N ARG A 80 -5.53 17.25 16.56
CA ARG A 80 -6.88 17.60 16.09
C ARG A 80 -7.95 16.65 16.62
N PHE A 81 -7.65 15.36 16.69
CA PHE A 81 -8.60 14.34 17.18
C PHE A 81 -8.44 14.00 18.66
N ARG A 82 -7.60 14.73 19.40
CA ARG A 82 -7.36 14.51 20.83
C ARG A 82 -8.63 14.79 21.65
N GLY A 83 -8.98 13.86 22.54
CA GLY A 83 -10.14 13.97 23.41
C GLY A 83 -11.44 13.47 22.77
N ASP A 84 -11.42 13.04 21.50
CA ASP A 84 -12.57 12.39 20.88
C ASP A 84 -12.57 10.88 21.20
N VAL A 85 -13.56 10.45 22.00
CA VAL A 85 -13.73 9.05 22.42
C VAL A 85 -13.81 8.08 21.23
N PHE A 86 -14.33 8.54 20.09
CA PHE A 86 -14.51 7.69 18.91
C PHE A 86 -13.25 7.66 18.03
N PHE A 87 -12.71 8.83 17.68
CA PHE A 87 -11.63 8.94 16.69
C PHE A 87 -10.23 8.77 17.28
N GLU A 88 -9.98 9.18 18.53
CA GLU A 88 -8.64 9.14 19.14
C GLU A 88 -8.01 7.74 19.11
N PRO A 89 -8.70 6.65 19.50
CA PRO A 89 -8.11 5.31 19.45
C PRO A 89 -7.82 4.84 18.02
N MET A 90 -8.64 5.24 17.05
CA MET A 90 -8.45 4.86 15.64
C MET A 90 -7.26 5.60 15.02
N VAL A 91 -7.15 6.91 15.26
CA VAL A 91 -6.04 7.72 14.76
C VAL A 91 -4.71 7.22 15.31
N ARG A 92 -4.64 6.96 16.63
CA ARG A 92 -3.46 6.34 17.25
C ARG A 92 -3.11 4.99 16.64
N HIS A 93 -4.11 4.16 16.37
CA HIS A 93 -3.90 2.87 15.73
C HIS A 93 -3.34 3.01 14.32
N LEU A 94 -3.91 3.90 13.50
CA LEU A 94 -3.49 4.16 12.11
C LEU A 94 -2.07 4.75 12.02
N LEU A 95 -1.67 5.53 13.02
CA LEU A 95 -0.33 6.13 13.11
C LEU A 95 0.72 5.23 13.80
N GLY A 96 0.30 4.08 14.34
CA GLY A 96 1.20 3.15 15.05
C GLY A 96 1.52 3.54 16.50
N SER A 97 0.98 4.65 17.00
CA SER A 97 1.13 5.19 18.36
C SER A 97 0.29 4.42 19.40
N ASN A 98 0.51 3.11 19.55
CA ASN A 98 -0.28 2.25 20.47
C ASN A 98 0.31 2.13 21.89
N THR A 99 1.27 2.97 22.27
CA THR A 99 1.98 2.90 23.56
C THR A 99 1.01 3.04 24.74
N GLY A 100 0.96 2.03 25.62
CA GLY A 100 0.16 2.07 26.86
C GLY A 100 -1.26 1.51 26.77
N SER A 101 -1.73 1.09 25.59
CA SER A 101 -3.07 0.50 25.42
C SER A 101 -3.12 -1.00 25.73
N THR A 102 -4.24 -1.45 26.31
CA THR A 102 -4.49 -2.89 26.53
C THR A 102 -4.67 -3.63 25.21
N VAL A 103 -4.45 -4.95 25.20
CA VAL A 103 -4.63 -5.78 23.99
C VAL A 103 -6.08 -5.70 23.47
N SER A 104 -7.06 -5.57 24.39
CA SER A 104 -8.47 -5.44 24.04
C SER A 104 -8.76 -4.12 23.32
N GLU A 105 -8.27 -3.00 23.86
CA GLU A 105 -8.44 -1.67 23.26
C GLU A 105 -7.78 -1.59 21.88
N ARG A 106 -6.58 -2.16 21.72
CA ARG A 106 -5.92 -2.25 20.40
C ARG A 106 -6.75 -3.01 19.39
N ARG A 107 -7.32 -4.15 19.79
CA ARG A 107 -8.17 -4.96 18.89
C ARG A 107 -9.45 -4.21 18.53
N CYS A 108 -10.06 -3.51 19.48
CA CYS A 108 -11.23 -2.68 19.23
C CYS A 108 -10.92 -1.52 18.28
N ALA A 109 -9.83 -0.80 18.52
CA ALA A 109 -9.35 0.28 17.66
C ALA A 109 -9.05 -0.21 16.24
N MET A 110 -8.34 -1.33 16.11
CA MET A 110 -8.06 -1.98 14.83
C MET A 110 -9.33 -2.32 14.06
N HIS A 111 -10.31 -2.94 14.72
CA HIS A 111 -11.56 -3.30 14.06
C HIS A 111 -12.33 -2.05 13.62
N ARG A 112 -12.40 -1.01 14.45
CA ARG A 112 -13.05 0.26 14.09
C ARG A 112 -12.32 0.97 12.94
N ALA A 113 -10.99 0.88 12.87
CA ALA A 113 -10.17 1.52 11.85
C ALA A 113 -10.28 0.87 10.46
N GLN A 114 -10.87 -0.31 10.30
CA GLN A 114 -10.96 -1.04 9.02
C GLN A 114 -11.59 -0.24 7.86
N GLY A 115 -12.44 0.75 8.17
CA GLY A 115 -13.10 1.61 7.19
C GLY A 115 -12.49 3.01 7.06
N PHE A 116 -11.29 3.24 7.63
CA PHE A 116 -10.68 4.57 7.68
C PHE A 116 -9.26 4.56 7.10
N ILE A 117 -8.90 5.67 6.45
CA ILE A 117 -7.57 5.89 5.87
C ILE A 117 -7.10 7.29 6.25
N VAL A 118 -5.79 7.42 6.51
CA VAL A 118 -5.13 8.73 6.61
C VAL A 118 -4.54 9.05 5.25
N ASP A 119 -4.96 10.18 4.67
CA ASP A 119 -4.46 10.68 3.39
C ASP A 119 -4.29 12.19 3.48
N GLN A 120 -3.13 12.70 3.07
CA GLN A 120 -2.78 14.12 3.09
C GLN A 120 -2.99 14.82 4.45
N GLY A 121 -2.68 14.14 5.56
CA GLY A 121 -2.86 14.70 6.91
C GLY A 121 -4.32 14.86 7.34
N LYS A 122 -5.25 14.18 6.66
CA LYS A 122 -6.67 14.13 7.02
C LYS A 122 -7.13 12.69 7.21
N LEU A 123 -8.13 12.52 8.07
CA LEU A 123 -8.78 11.24 8.30
C LEU A 123 -9.99 11.12 7.35
N TRP A 124 -10.03 10.03 6.59
CA TRP A 124 -11.08 9.75 5.63
C TRP A 124 -11.81 8.46 5.99
N LYS A 125 -13.14 8.49 5.91
CA LYS A 125 -13.97 7.28 5.92
C LYS A 125 -14.13 6.77 4.50
N VAL A 126 -13.71 5.55 4.25
CA VAL A 126 -13.84 4.86 2.97
C VAL A 126 -15.19 4.15 2.92
N ALA A 127 -15.86 4.23 1.78
CA ALA A 127 -17.09 3.50 1.53
C ALA A 127 -16.85 1.99 1.66
N SER A 128 -17.60 1.35 2.55
CA SER A 128 -17.52 -0.10 2.74
C SER A 128 -18.44 -0.85 1.76
N ARG A 129 -19.49 -0.19 1.27
CA ARG A 129 -20.49 -0.80 0.38
C ARG A 129 -20.43 -0.18 -1.01
N PRO A 130 -20.57 -0.98 -2.08
CA PRO A 130 -20.57 -0.47 -3.45
C PRO A 130 -21.80 0.39 -3.78
N THR A 131 -22.85 0.30 -2.96
CA THR A 131 -24.08 1.11 -3.10
C THR A 131 -23.92 2.53 -2.53
N GLU A 132 -22.80 2.81 -1.86
CA GLU A 132 -22.59 4.12 -1.24
C GLU A 132 -22.20 5.15 -2.32
N ARG A 133 -22.95 6.25 -2.38
CA ARG A 133 -22.81 7.27 -3.43
C ARG A 133 -21.45 7.96 -3.43
N VAL A 134 -20.83 8.10 -2.26
CA VAL A 134 -19.59 8.85 -2.06
C VAL A 134 -18.50 7.88 -1.61
N SER A 135 -17.40 7.82 -2.37
CA SER A 135 -16.31 6.87 -2.14
C SER A 135 -15.49 7.14 -0.89
N ARG A 136 -15.30 8.42 -0.54
CA ARG A 136 -14.57 8.87 0.66
C ARG A 136 -15.19 10.13 1.25
N ARG A 137 -15.26 10.20 2.58
CA ARG A 137 -15.77 11.37 3.31
C ARG A 137 -14.76 11.82 4.36
N GLU A 138 -14.57 13.12 4.50
CA GLU A 138 -13.66 13.66 5.52
C GLU A 138 -14.27 13.47 6.91
N CYS A 139 -13.50 12.94 7.85
CA CYS A 139 -13.91 12.78 9.24
C CYS A 139 -13.69 14.08 10.00
N ILE A 140 -14.68 14.51 10.77
CA ILE A 140 -14.60 15.72 11.60
C ILE A 140 -14.70 15.33 13.08
N PRO A 141 -13.80 15.84 13.95
CA PRO A 141 -13.88 15.59 15.38
C PRO A 141 -15.13 16.23 15.99
N ARG A 142 -15.62 15.69 17.10
CA ARG A 142 -16.83 16.21 17.76
C ARG A 142 -16.76 17.69 18.14
N ALA A 143 -15.57 18.19 18.49
CA ALA A 143 -15.35 19.58 18.86
C ALA A 143 -15.59 20.57 17.70
N GLU A 144 -15.21 20.19 16.48
CA GLU A 144 -15.32 21.04 15.28
C GLU A 144 -16.68 20.88 14.57
N GLY A 145 -17.34 19.72 14.73
CA GLY A 145 -18.56 19.37 13.98
C GLY A 145 -19.69 20.40 14.08
N PHE A 146 -19.91 20.99 15.26
CA PHE A 146 -20.95 22.01 15.43
C PHE A 146 -20.66 23.30 14.67
N GLN A 147 -19.41 23.79 14.73
CA GLN A 147 -19.01 25.00 14.01
C GLN A 147 -19.08 24.76 12.50
N PHE A 148 -18.61 23.61 12.04
CA PHE A 148 -18.72 23.21 10.64
C PHE A 148 -20.17 23.19 10.14
N ALA A 149 -21.09 22.59 10.91
CA ALA A 149 -22.50 22.55 10.54
C ALA A 149 -23.13 23.94 10.48
N LEU A 150 -22.76 24.83 11.42
CA LEU A 150 -23.22 26.20 11.48
C LEU A 150 -22.71 27.03 10.29
N ASP A 151 -21.43 26.90 9.94
CA ASP A 151 -20.84 27.60 8.80
C ASP A 151 -21.41 27.10 7.47
N THR A 152 -21.60 25.79 7.33
CA THR A 152 -22.25 25.18 6.17
C THR A 152 -23.68 25.72 6.00
N HIS A 153 -24.44 25.82 7.09
CA HIS A 153 -25.78 26.39 7.09
C HIS A 153 -25.78 27.89 6.70
N ARG A 154 -24.77 28.66 7.13
CA ARG A 154 -24.63 30.06 6.72
C ARG A 154 -24.26 30.22 5.25
N GLN A 155 -23.37 29.37 4.73
CA GLN A 155 -22.87 29.46 3.36
C GLN A 155 -23.92 29.10 2.32
N ILE A 156 -24.69 28.03 2.54
CA ILE A 156 -25.69 27.55 1.57
C ILE A 156 -27.02 28.31 1.73
N GLY A 157 -27.16 29.10 2.80
CA GLY A 157 -28.38 29.78 3.19
C GLY A 157 -29.27 28.90 4.07
N HIS A 158 -30.33 29.48 4.65
CA HIS A 158 -31.34 28.69 5.36
C HIS A 158 -31.98 27.69 4.41
N PHE A 159 -31.51 26.44 4.43
CA PHE A 159 -32.26 25.34 3.83
C PHE A 159 -33.67 25.34 4.41
N ARG A 160 -34.68 25.08 3.57
CA ARG A 160 -36.09 25.01 4.02
C ARG A 160 -36.33 23.95 5.10
N SER A 161 -35.42 23.00 5.27
CA SER A 161 -35.50 21.96 6.30
C SER A 161 -34.12 21.59 6.86
N VAL A 162 -34.10 21.23 8.14
CA VAL A 162 -32.91 20.69 8.83
C VAL A 162 -32.43 19.40 8.16
N ASP A 163 -33.33 18.61 7.59
CA ASP A 163 -33.00 17.34 6.95
C ASP A 163 -32.15 17.53 5.68
N SER A 164 -32.38 18.61 4.94
CA SER A 164 -31.57 18.93 3.76
C SER A 164 -30.13 19.30 4.15
N LEU A 165 -29.97 20.03 5.26
CA LEU A 165 -28.64 20.35 5.81
C LEU A 165 -27.93 19.06 6.24
N LYS A 166 -28.61 18.18 7.00
CA LYS A 166 -28.04 16.90 7.44
C LYS A 166 -27.61 16.04 6.27
N LEU A 167 -28.45 15.94 5.23
CA LEU A 167 -28.13 15.17 4.03
C LEU A 167 -26.89 15.73 3.32
N HIS A 168 -26.79 17.05 3.17
CA HIS A 168 -25.63 17.70 2.58
C HIS A 168 -24.34 17.45 3.38
N ILE A 169 -24.40 17.57 4.71
CA ILE A 169 -23.24 17.30 5.57
C ILE A 169 -22.86 15.83 5.49
N HIS A 170 -23.83 14.91 5.46
CA HIS A 170 -23.54 13.48 5.28
C HIS A 170 -22.92 13.16 3.93
N GLU A 171 -23.26 13.86 2.85
CA GLU A 171 -22.62 13.61 1.55
C GLU A 171 -21.14 14.06 1.53
N THR A 172 -20.81 15.10 2.28
CA THR A 172 -19.46 15.71 2.26
C THR A 172 -18.53 15.16 3.34
N THR A 173 -19.07 14.87 4.52
CA THR A 173 -18.29 14.60 5.75
C THR A 173 -18.88 13.46 6.57
N PHE A 174 -18.05 12.87 7.43
CA PHE A 174 -18.45 11.86 8.39
C PHE A 174 -18.30 12.40 9.82
N TRP A 175 -19.44 12.58 10.48
CA TRP A 175 -19.52 13.02 11.87
C TRP A 175 -20.41 12.05 12.67
N PRO A 176 -19.87 11.31 13.66
CA PRO A 176 -20.64 10.30 14.41
C PRO A 176 -21.72 10.87 15.33
N GLY A 177 -21.68 12.18 15.63
CA GLY A 177 -22.53 12.84 16.63
C GLY A 177 -23.68 13.67 16.06
N MET A 178 -24.04 13.49 14.78
CA MET A 178 -25.06 14.27 14.06
C MET A 178 -26.45 13.62 14.06
#